data_AF-A0A5J5GPI0-F1
#
_entry.id   AF-A0A5J5GPI0-F1
#
_cell.length_a   1.000
_cell.length_b   1.000
_cell.length_c   1.000
_cell.angle_alpha   90.00
_cell.angle_beta   90.00
_cell.angle_gamma   90.00
#
_symmetry.space_group_name_H-M   'P 1'
#
loop_
_entity.id
_entity.type
_entity.pdbx_description
1 polymer ?
#
loop_
_entity_poly.entity_id
_entity_poly.type
_entity_poly.pdbx_seq_one_letter_code
_entity_poly.pdbx_strand_id
1 'polypeptide(L)'
;MTSEQSACVTAIKALNGVLRQEIKALQAGDFVAVQELQAEKERLGAELKAAASLLDDSARLELRREFAALAGLIEQDRVLLERVASAAGDVGRELRRIRDRHSLGGLYGKSGQTQERPQAGSARIDASL
;
A
#
# COMPACT_ATOMS: atom_id res chain seq x y z
N MET A 1 39.21 -7.56 -9.95
CA MET A 1 38.10 -6.71 -9.49
C MET A 1 38.66 -5.36 -9.10
N THR A 2 38.22 -4.29 -9.75
CA THR A 2 38.59 -2.91 -9.34
C THR A 2 37.84 -2.52 -8.06
N SER A 3 38.27 -1.44 -7.40
CA SER A 3 37.63 -0.95 -6.17
C SER A 3 36.15 -0.59 -6.41
N GLU A 4 35.86 -0.02 -7.58
CA GLU A 4 34.53 0.42 -8.01
C GLU A 4 33.59 -0.78 -8.25
N GLN A 5 34.09 -1.84 -8.89
CA GLN A 5 33.35 -3.09 -9.07
C GLN A 5 32.99 -3.73 -7.72
N SER A 6 33.93 -3.75 -6.77
CA SER A 6 33.70 -4.30 -5.43
C SER A 6 32.65 -3.48 -4.65
N ALA A 7 32.72 -2.15 -4.74
CA ALA A 7 31.72 -1.26 -4.16
C ALA A 7 30.32 -1.49 -4.75
N CYS A 8 30.23 -1.63 -6.07
CA CYS A 8 28.96 -1.91 -6.76
C CYS A 8 28.37 -3.26 -6.32
N VAL A 9 29.17 -4.33 -6.28
CA VAL A 9 28.74 -5.66 -5.82
C VAL A 9 28.25 -5.60 -4.37
N THR A 10 28.93 -4.84 -3.51
CA THR A 10 28.55 -4.68 -2.10
C THR A 10 27.21 -3.96 -1.98
N ALA A 11 27.02 -2.86 -2.72
CA ALA A 11 25.76 -2.12 -2.76
C ALA A 11 24.60 -2.99 -3.29
N ILE A 12 24.82 -3.78 -4.35
CA ILE A 12 23.81 -4.72 -4.87
C ILE A 12 23.42 -5.75 -3.80
N LYS A 13 24.39 -6.35 -3.11
CA LYS A 13 24.13 -7.35 -2.07
C LYS A 13 23.34 -6.75 -0.90
N ALA A 14 23.72 -5.55 -0.45
CA ALA A 14 23.02 -4.84 0.62
C ALA A 14 21.56 -4.54 0.22
N LEU A 15 21.35 -3.98 -0.98
CA LEU A 15 20.02 -3.66 -1.48
C LEU A 15 19.15 -4.91 -1.68
N ASN A 16 19.72 -6.01 -2.18
CA ASN A 16 19.03 -7.30 -2.25
C ASN A 16 18.59 -7.80 -0.86
N GLY A 17 19.39 -7.57 0.18
CA GLY A 17 19.04 -7.89 1.56
C GLY A 17 17.81 -7.13 2.02
N VAL A 18 17.81 -5.81 1.82
CA VAL A 18 16.70 -4.91 2.19
C VAL A 18 15.43 -5.27 1.43
N LEU A 19 15.48 -5.44 0.10
CA LEU A 19 14.30 -5.81 -0.70
C LEU A 19 13.71 -7.16 -0.28
N ARG A 20 14.54 -8.13 0.11
CA ARG A 20 14.03 -9.40 0.62
C ARG A 20 13.37 -9.27 2.00
N GLN A 21 13.85 -8.36 2.83
CA GLN A 21 13.20 -8.04 4.11
C GLN A 21 11.87 -7.34 3.87
N GLU A 22 11.82 -6.39 2.93
CA GLU A 22 10.61 -5.68 2.53
C GLU A 22 9.54 -6.64 1.99
N ILE A 23 9.92 -7.54 1.07
CA ILE A 23 9.03 -8.58 0.54
C ILE A 23 8.47 -9.47 1.66
N LYS A 24 9.29 -9.86 2.64
CA LYS A 24 8.83 -10.65 3.79
C LYS A 24 7.85 -9.87 4.66
N ALA A 25 8.14 -8.59 4.93
CA ALA A 25 7.27 -7.73 5.72
C ALA A 25 5.93 -7.50 5.01
N LEU A 26 5.94 -7.24 3.69
CA LEU A 26 4.73 -7.12 2.87
C LEU A 26 3.90 -8.41 2.87
N GLN A 27 4.55 -9.58 2.76
CA GLN A 27 3.86 -10.88 2.85
C GLN A 27 3.25 -11.12 4.23
N ALA A 28 3.89 -10.62 5.30
CA ALA A 28 3.37 -10.68 6.66
C ALA A 28 2.30 -9.61 6.95
N GLY A 29 2.11 -8.64 6.06
CA GLY A 29 1.23 -7.49 6.28
C GLY A 29 1.79 -6.45 7.25
N ASP A 30 3.09 -6.48 7.53
CA ASP A 30 3.77 -5.55 8.43
C ASP A 30 4.24 -4.30 7.67
N PHE A 31 3.33 -3.34 7.50
CA PHE A 31 3.63 -2.08 6.81
C PHE A 31 4.48 -1.11 7.62
N VAL A 32 4.57 -1.31 8.94
CA VAL A 32 5.44 -0.50 9.80
C VAL A 32 6.89 -0.83 9.49
N ALA A 33 7.23 -2.12 9.47
CA ALA A 33 8.57 -2.57 9.09
C ALA A 33 8.94 -2.14 7.66
N VAL A 34 8.00 -2.15 6.71
CA VAL A 34 8.23 -1.64 5.35
C VAL A 34 8.58 -0.15 5.34
N GLN A 35 7.88 0.67 6.13
CA GLN A 35 8.19 2.10 6.24
C GLN A 35 9.57 2.36 6.86
N GLU A 36 9.97 1.57 7.87
CA GLU A 36 11.28 1.69 8.51
C GLU A 36 12.43 1.39 7.53
N LEU A 37 12.21 0.49 6.57
CA LEU A 37 13.21 0.12 5.55
C LEU A 37 13.37 1.17 4.44
N GLN A 38 12.44 2.13 4.31
CA GLN A 38 12.41 3.07 3.19
C GLN A 38 13.67 3.95 3.12
N ALA A 39 14.10 4.51 4.25
CA ALA A 39 15.27 5.38 4.31
C ALA A 39 16.57 4.64 3.91
N GLU A 40 16.70 3.39 4.35
CA GLU A 40 17.85 2.55 4.02
C GLU A 40 17.84 2.14 2.54
N LYS A 41 16.65 1.83 1.98
CA LYS A 41 16.49 1.54 0.56
C LYS A 41 16.91 2.73 -0.32
N GLU A 42 16.51 3.94 0.05
CA GLU A 42 16.90 5.16 -0.67
C GLU A 42 18.40 5.42 -0.62
N ARG A 43 19.02 5.27 0.56
CA ARG A 43 20.46 5.40 0.75
C ARG A 43 21.24 4.41 -0.13
N LEU A 44 20.90 3.12 -0.04
CA LEU A 44 21.57 2.07 -0.83
C LEU A 44 21.32 2.22 -2.33
N GLY A 45 20.14 2.70 -2.73
CA GLY A 45 19.84 3.00 -4.13
C GLY A 45 20.72 4.13 -4.68
N ALA A 46 20.96 5.18 -3.88
CA ALA A 46 21.87 6.27 -4.25
C ALA A 46 23.33 5.78 -4.35
N GLU A 47 23.79 4.98 -3.39
CA GLU A 47 25.13 4.38 -3.42
C GLU A 47 25.35 3.47 -4.63
N LEU A 48 24.37 2.62 -4.94
CA LEU A 48 24.41 1.76 -6.12
C LEU A 48 24.49 2.59 -7.40
N LYS A 49 23.69 3.66 -7.52
CA LYS A 49 23.68 4.53 -8.69
C LYS A 49 25.03 5.24 -8.88
N ALA A 50 25.63 5.71 -7.79
CA ALA A 50 26.95 6.35 -7.81
C ALA A 50 28.07 5.35 -8.16
N ALA A 51 28.01 4.12 -7.64
CA ALA A 51 28.99 3.09 -7.98
C ALA A 51 28.84 2.62 -9.44
N ALA A 52 27.59 2.48 -9.92
CA ALA A 52 27.30 2.01 -11.27
C ALA A 52 27.73 3.01 -12.37
N SER A 53 27.74 4.32 -12.08
CA SER A 53 28.18 5.34 -13.05
C SER A 53 29.69 5.33 -13.29
N LEU A 54 30.47 4.72 -12.38
CA LEU A 54 31.92 4.60 -12.50
C LEU A 54 32.37 3.30 -13.19
N LEU A 55 31.43 2.40 -13.50
CA LEU A 55 31.74 1.13 -14.16
C LEU A 55 32.02 1.33 -15.65
N ASP A 56 33.10 0.71 -16.13
CA ASP A 56 33.32 0.51 -17.56
C ASP A 56 32.38 -0.57 -18.16
N ASP A 57 32.39 -0.71 -19.49
CA ASP A 57 31.50 -1.63 -20.19
C ASP A 57 31.78 -3.11 -19.90
N SER A 58 33.04 -3.48 -19.63
CA SER A 58 33.43 -4.85 -19.29
C SER A 58 32.89 -5.24 -17.91
N ALA A 59 33.09 -4.35 -16.94
CA ALA A 59 32.55 -4.45 -15.59
C ALA A 59 31.02 -4.55 -15.59
N ARG A 60 30.36 -3.74 -16.43
CA ARG A 60 28.91 -3.74 -16.55
C ARG A 60 28.38 -5.06 -17.15
N LEU A 61 29.15 -5.66 -18.07
CA LEU A 61 28.82 -6.96 -18.66
C LEU A 61 28.97 -8.09 -17.63
N GLU A 62 30.02 -8.05 -16.82
CA GLU A 62 30.25 -9.03 -15.73
C GLU A 62 29.13 -8.98 -14.69
N LEU A 63 28.68 -7.79 -14.30
CA LEU A 63 27.63 -7.57 -13.30
C LEU A 63 26.20 -7.67 -13.83
N ARG A 64 26.03 -8.02 -15.11
CA ARG A 64 24.72 -8.06 -15.77
C ARG A 64 23.75 -9.01 -15.06
N ARG A 65 24.23 -10.14 -14.56
CA ARG A 65 23.38 -11.15 -13.88
C ARG A 65 22.88 -10.63 -12.55
N GLU A 66 23.73 -9.92 -11.82
CA GLU A 66 23.46 -9.30 -10.52
C GLU A 66 22.43 -8.19 -10.67
N PHE A 67 22.57 -7.32 -11.68
CA PHE A 67 21.55 -6.31 -12.00
C PHE A 67 20.22 -6.93 -12.43
N ALA A 68 20.24 -8.01 -13.21
CA ALA A 68 19.02 -8.73 -13.59
C ALA A 68 18.32 -9.35 -12.37
N ALA A 69 19.07 -9.92 -11.43
CA ALA A 69 18.52 -10.48 -10.21
C ALA A 69 17.89 -9.39 -9.32
N LEU A 70 18.55 -8.24 -9.20
CA LEU A 70 18.03 -7.08 -8.48
C LEU A 70 16.73 -6.56 -9.13
N ALA A 71 16.69 -6.44 -10.46
CA ALA A 71 15.48 -6.03 -11.19
C ALA A 71 14.32 -7.00 -10.94
N GLY A 72 14.59 -8.31 -10.88
CA GLY A 72 13.57 -9.31 -10.53
C GLY A 72 12.99 -9.13 -9.13
N LEU A 73 13.82 -8.77 -8.14
CA LEU A 73 13.33 -8.49 -6.78
C LEU A 73 12.48 -7.21 -6.73
N ILE A 74 12.90 -6.16 -7.44
CA ILE A 74 12.12 -4.92 -7.53
C ILE A 74 10.75 -5.17 -8.14
N GLU A 75 10.68 -5.98 -9.20
CA GLU A 75 9.40 -6.32 -9.84
C GLU A 75 8.51 -7.16 -8.93
N GLN A 76 9.09 -8.11 -8.19
CA GLN A 76 8.34 -8.90 -7.21
C GLN A 76 7.74 -8.03 -6.10
N ASP A 77 8.53 -7.11 -5.56
CA ASP A 77 8.10 -6.16 -4.53
C ASP A 77 6.96 -5.26 -5.04
N ARG A 78 7.12 -4.70 -6.25
CA ARG A 78 6.10 -3.88 -6.93
C ARG A 78 4.77 -4.63 -7.07
N VAL A 79 4.80 -5.88 -7.53
CA VAL A 79 3.59 -6.71 -7.69
C VAL A 79 2.92 -6.98 -6.34
N LEU A 80 3.69 -7.17 -5.25
CA LEU A 80 3.12 -7.35 -3.92
C LEU A 80 2.46 -6.06 -3.42
N LEU A 81 3.10 -4.91 -3.60
CA LEU A 81 2.54 -3.61 -3.25
C LEU A 81 1.22 -3.34 -4.00
N GLU A 82 1.16 -3.64 -5.30
CA GLU A 82 -0.07 -3.50 -6.09
C GLU A 82 -1.20 -4.39 -5.58
N ARG A 83 -0.88 -5.65 -5.26
CA ARG A 83 -1.86 -6.59 -4.68
C ARG A 83 -2.39 -6.11 -3.34
N VAL A 84 -1.50 -5.65 -2.46
CA VAL A 84 -1.86 -5.07 -1.16
C VAL A 84 -2.73 -3.84 -1.34
N ALA A 85 -2.35 -2.91 -2.24
CA ALA A 85 -3.10 -1.70 -2.49
C ALA A 85 -4.52 -2.00 -3.02
N SER A 86 -4.65 -3.00 -3.91
CA SER A 86 -5.95 -3.48 -4.38
C SER A 86 -6.80 -4.05 -3.23
N ALA A 87 -6.23 -4.95 -2.43
CA ALA A 87 -6.91 -5.57 -1.30
C ALA A 87 -7.34 -4.54 -0.25
N ALA A 88 -6.49 -3.57 0.08
CA ALA A 88 -6.83 -2.46 0.98
C ALA A 88 -7.97 -1.60 0.42
N GLY A 89 -7.99 -1.38 -0.89
CA GLY A 89 -9.09 -0.70 -1.58
C GLY A 89 -10.42 -1.45 -1.48
N ASP A 90 -10.40 -2.78 -1.63
CA ASP A 90 -11.56 -3.64 -1.45
C ASP A 90 -12.08 -3.64 -0.02
N VAL A 91 -11.19 -3.81 0.97
CA VAL A 91 -11.54 -3.75 2.39
C VAL A 91 -12.12 -2.38 2.74
N GLY A 92 -11.55 -1.28 2.24
CA GLY A 92 -12.08 0.05 2.45
C GLY A 92 -13.47 0.25 1.84
N ARG A 93 -13.74 -0.35 0.67
CA ARG A 93 -15.09 -0.35 0.06
C ARG A 93 -16.07 -1.14 0.90
N GLU A 94 -15.67 -2.31 1.40
CA GLU A 94 -16.54 -3.16 2.22
C GLU A 94 -16.81 -2.54 3.59
N LEU A 95 -15.81 -1.91 4.22
CA LEU A 95 -16.00 -1.17 5.46
C LEU A 95 -16.99 -0.01 5.28
N ARG A 96 -16.93 0.70 4.14
CA ARG A 96 -17.93 1.72 3.79
C ARG A 96 -19.31 1.10 3.62
N ARG A 97 -19.46 -0.02 2.89
CA ARG A 97 -20.76 -0.71 2.75
C ARG A 97 -21.31 -1.21 4.09
N ILE A 98 -20.47 -1.80 4.94
CA ILE A 98 -20.82 -2.25 6.29
C ILE A 98 -21.28 -1.04 7.11
N ARG A 99 -20.49 0.04 7.16
CA ARG A 99 -20.86 1.27 7.86
C ARG A 99 -22.17 1.84 7.31
N ASP A 100 -22.36 1.93 6.00
CA ASP A 100 -23.56 2.49 5.38
C ASP A 100 -24.78 1.58 5.66
N ARG A 101 -24.61 0.25 5.67
CA ARG A 101 -25.65 -0.72 6.04
C ARG A 101 -26.02 -0.66 7.53
N HIS A 102 -25.02 -0.53 8.41
CA HIS A 102 -25.25 -0.38 9.85
C HIS A 102 -25.73 1.03 10.22
N SER A 103 -25.38 2.05 9.44
CA SER A 103 -25.92 3.41 9.54
C SER A 103 -27.40 3.48 9.10
N LEU A 104 -27.86 2.52 8.29
CA LEU A 104 -29.27 2.35 7.91
C LEU A 104 -30.05 1.43 8.87
N GLY A 105 -29.39 0.83 9.86
CA GLY A 105 -29.99 -0.06 10.86
C GLY A 105 -30.51 0.64 12.13
N GLY A 106 -30.52 1.97 12.17
CA GLY A 106 -30.85 2.76 13.35
C GLY A 106 -31.68 4.02 13.06
N LEU A 107 -32.87 3.88 12.47
CA LEU A 107 -34.06 4.72 12.67
C LEU A 107 -34.02 6.28 12.54
N TYR A 108 -32.91 6.99 12.30
CA TYR A 108 -32.87 8.46 12.43
C TYR A 108 -32.11 9.20 11.29
N GLY A 109 -32.69 10.32 10.83
CA GLY A 109 -31.99 11.31 9.99
C GLY A 109 -30.99 12.16 10.78
N LYS A 110 -30.12 12.88 10.06
CA LYS A 110 -28.95 13.67 10.54
C LYS A 110 -29.22 14.69 11.68
N SER A 111 -30.46 14.93 12.07
CA SER A 111 -30.86 15.84 13.16
C SER A 111 -31.58 15.16 14.34
N GLY A 112 -31.69 13.84 14.37
CA GLY A 112 -32.24 13.13 15.55
C GLY A 112 -33.73 13.36 15.83
N GLN A 113 -34.52 13.82 14.85
CA GLN A 113 -35.97 13.86 14.98
C GLN A 113 -36.62 12.68 14.25
N THR A 114 -37.43 11.93 15.00
CA THR A 114 -38.45 11.04 14.45
C THR A 114 -39.38 11.92 13.62
N GLN A 115 -39.54 11.63 12.32
CA GLN A 115 -40.67 12.19 11.60
C GLN A 115 -41.94 11.62 12.21
N GLU A 116 -42.55 12.39 13.11
CA GLU A 116 -43.94 12.21 13.47
C GLU A 116 -44.74 12.14 12.17
N ARG A 117 -45.43 11.03 11.96
CA ARG A 117 -46.55 11.01 11.02
C ARG A 117 -47.47 12.17 11.42
N PRO A 118 -47.89 13.04 10.49
CA PRO A 118 -48.74 14.17 10.83
C PRO A 118 -49.99 13.69 11.56
N GLN A 119 -50.18 14.19 12.78
CA GLN A 119 -51.42 14.03 13.53
C GLN A 119 -52.58 14.66 12.76
N ALA A 120 -53.70 13.93 12.78
CA ALA A 120 -55.07 14.42 12.81
C ALA A 120 -55.37 15.69 11.99
N GLY A 121 -55.78 15.49 10.74
CA GLY A 121 -56.72 16.42 10.11
C GLY A 121 -58.03 16.42 10.91
N SER A 122 -58.33 17.54 11.54
CA SER A 122 -59.61 17.82 12.16
C SER A 122 -60.73 17.85 11.12
N ALA A 123 -61.62 16.86 11.14
CA ALA A 123 -62.89 16.90 10.43
C ALA A 123 -64.02 16.44 11.37
N ARG A 124 -64.56 17.46 12.05
CA ARG A 124 -65.90 17.65 12.63
C ARG A 124 -66.79 16.41 12.78
N ILE A 125 -67.15 16.14 14.04
CA ILE A 125 -68.39 15.46 14.41
C ILE A 125 -69.52 16.49 14.20
N ASP A 126 -70.50 16.17 13.36
CA ASP A 126 -71.87 16.71 13.43
C ASP A 126 -72.86 15.66 12.86
N ALA A 127 -74.11 15.75 13.31
CA ALA A 127 -75.07 14.69 13.57
C ALA A 127 -75.83 14.15 12.35
N SER A 128 -76.47 12.97 12.49
CA SER A 128 -77.94 12.80 12.45
C SER A 128 -78.38 11.36 12.17
N LEU A 129 -79.32 10.88 13.02
CA LEU A 129 -80.39 9.89 12.81
C LEU A 129 -80.06 8.42 12.55
#